data_AF-A0A7U0F4M5-F1
#
_entry.id   AF-A0A7U0F4M5-F1
#
_cell.length_a   1.000
_cell.length_b   1.000
_cell.length_c   1.000
_cell.angle_alpha   90.00
_cell.angle_beta   90.00
_cell.angle_gamma   90.00
#
_symmetry.space_group_name_H-M   'P 1'
#
loop_
_entity.id
_entity.type
_entity.pdbx_description
1 polymer ?
#
loop_
_entity_poly.entity_id
_entity_poly.type
_entity_poly.pdbx_seq_one_letter_code
_entity_poly.pdbx_strand_id
1 'polypeptide(L)'
;LEVSYEAFDVKNRGNNYKNEAHRYCALYDQSSISSNSPDDKFVYLKNEGLSDISFMLNACYDITAEGIPFSPYVCAGIGTDLVSMFEITS
;
A
#
# COMPACT_ATOMS: atom_id res chain seq x y z
N LEU A 1 -8.99 -15.51 12.32
CA LEU A 1 -8.20 -15.01 11.17
C LEU A 1 -9.09 -14.05 10.43
N GLU A 2 -8.62 -12.84 10.26
CA GLU A 2 -9.26 -11.78 9.50
C GLU A 2 -8.33 -11.38 8.37
N VAL A 3 -8.91 -11.11 7.19
CA VAL A 3 -8.20 -10.71 5.97
C VAL A 3 -8.97 -9.56 5.35
N SER A 4 -8.28 -8.47 5.07
CA SER A 4 -8.84 -7.34 4.32
C SER A 4 -7.99 -7.04 3.09
N TYR A 5 -8.67 -6.55 2.06
CA TYR A 5 -8.07 -6.10 0.81
C TYR A 5 -8.68 -4.75 0.47
N GLU A 6 -7.83 -3.76 0.24
CA GLU A 6 -8.24 -2.45 -0.26
C GLU A 6 -7.34 -2.01 -1.41
N ALA A 7 -7.95 -1.35 -2.40
CA ALA A 7 -7.25 -0.79 -3.54
C ALA A 7 -7.67 0.67 -3.74
N PHE A 8 -6.68 1.54 -3.86
CA PHE A 8 -6.85 2.98 -4.02
C PHE A 8 -6.26 3.42 -5.34
N ASP A 9 -7.03 4.21 -6.10
CA ASP A 9 -6.55 4.73 -7.36
C ASP A 9 -5.71 6.01 -7.19
N VAL A 10 -4.86 6.31 -8.17
CA VAL A 10 -4.04 7.53 -8.18
C VAL A 10 -4.93 8.76 -8.31
N LYS A 11 -4.71 9.77 -7.45
CA LYS A 11 -5.50 10.99 -7.47
C LYS A 11 -5.16 11.86 -8.68
N ASN A 12 -6.13 12.04 -9.57
CA ASN A 12 -6.10 13.06 -10.62
C ASN A 12 -6.67 14.39 -10.11
N ARG A 13 -5.83 15.21 -9.45
CA ARG A 13 -6.28 16.47 -8.82
C ARG A 13 -6.98 17.37 -9.84
N GLY A 14 -8.27 17.61 -9.62
CA GLY A 14 -9.11 18.46 -10.47
C GLY A 14 -9.50 17.86 -11.82
N ASN A 15 -9.27 16.55 -12.03
CA ASN A 15 -9.52 15.85 -13.29
C ASN A 15 -8.83 16.51 -14.50
N ASN A 16 -7.67 17.14 -14.25
CA ASN A 16 -6.98 17.98 -15.23
C ASN A 16 -6.26 17.17 -16.32
N TYR A 17 -5.99 15.88 -16.08
CA TYR A 17 -5.27 15.02 -17.01
C TYR A 17 -6.19 13.94 -17.58
N LYS A 18 -6.53 14.03 -18.87
CA LYS A 18 -7.36 13.03 -19.57
C LYS A 18 -6.57 11.83 -20.12
N ASN A 19 -5.24 11.88 -20.04
CA ASN A 19 -4.31 10.95 -20.66
C ASN A 19 -3.49 10.15 -19.63
N GLU A 20 -3.98 10.04 -18.38
CA GLU A 20 -3.31 9.30 -17.29
C GLU A 20 -1.88 9.74 -16.95
N ALA A 21 -1.41 10.87 -17.50
CA ALA A 21 -0.05 11.37 -17.27
C ALA A 21 0.27 11.59 -15.78
N HIS A 22 -0.77 11.85 -14.96
CA HIS A 22 -0.65 12.00 -13.51
C HIS A 22 -0.18 10.72 -12.78
N ARG A 23 -0.16 9.57 -13.45
CA ARG A 23 0.33 8.29 -12.92
C ARG A 23 1.84 8.09 -13.11
N TYR A 24 2.51 8.90 -13.92
CA TYR A 24 3.90 8.66 -14.28
C TYR A 24 4.86 9.56 -13.50
N CYS A 25 5.96 8.98 -13.04
CA CYS A 25 7.07 9.70 -12.40
C CYS A 25 8.38 9.36 -13.14
N ALA A 26 9.17 10.38 -13.47
CA ALA A 26 10.52 10.17 -14.01
C ALA A 26 11.52 10.07 -12.86
N LEU A 27 12.24 8.95 -12.79
CA LEU A 27 13.37 8.74 -11.90
C LEU A 27 14.66 9.00 -12.69
N TYR A 28 15.55 9.81 -12.12
CA TYR A 28 16.83 10.18 -12.72
C TYR A 28 17.98 9.70 -11.85
N ASP A 29 18.99 9.09 -12.45
CA ASP A 29 20.22 8.71 -11.75
C ASP A 29 21.26 9.84 -11.86
N GLN A 30 21.57 10.49 -10.74
CA GLN A 30 22.56 11.57 -10.68
C GLN A 30 24.00 11.10 -10.94
N SER A 31 24.31 9.81 -10.79
CA SER A 31 25.64 9.26 -11.09
C SER A 31 25.90 9.13 -12.60
N SER A 32 24.84 9.17 -13.42
CA SER A 32 24.89 9.06 -14.89
C SER A 32 25.24 10.37 -15.62
N ILE A 33 25.59 11.45 -14.89
CA ILE A 33 25.90 12.78 -15.45
C ILE A 33 27.02 12.75 -16.51
N SER A 34 27.92 11.75 -16.48
CA SER A 34 29.05 11.65 -17.42
C SER A 34 28.72 11.03 -18.79
N SER A 35 27.53 10.47 -19.02
CA SER A 35 27.13 9.93 -20.33
C SER A 35 26.46 11.02 -21.19
N ASN A 36 26.88 11.17 -22.45
CA ASN A 36 26.45 12.28 -23.33
C ASN A 36 25.08 12.06 -24.01
N SER A 37 24.31 11.03 -23.63
CA SER A 37 22.99 10.73 -24.21
C SER A 37 21.86 11.10 -23.23
N PRO A 38 20.89 11.95 -23.61
CA PRO A 38 19.79 12.36 -22.74
C PRO A 38 18.74 11.26 -22.49
N ASP A 39 18.62 10.26 -23.38
CA ASP A 39 17.61 9.19 -23.26
C ASP A 39 18.00 8.06 -22.29
N ASP A 40 19.29 7.83 -22.04
CA ASP A 40 19.78 6.75 -21.14
C ASP A 40 19.75 7.11 -19.65
N LYS A 41 19.09 8.21 -19.30
CA LYS A 41 19.23 8.87 -17.99
C LYS A 41 18.00 8.79 -17.10
N PHE A 42 16.85 8.45 -17.67
CA PHE A 42 15.57 8.48 -16.98
C PHE A 42 14.86 7.14 -17.12
N VAL A 43 14.38 6.62 -15.98
CA VAL A 43 13.44 5.51 -15.94
C VAL A 43 12.08 6.07 -15.58
N TYR A 44 11.05 5.67 -16.32
CA TYR A 44 9.67 6.03 -15.99
C TYR A 44 9.07 4.99 -15.06
N LEU A 45 8.52 5.43 -13.95
CA LEU A 45 7.74 4.62 -13.02
C LEU A 45 6.27 4.96 -13.21
N LYS A 46 5.43 3.93 -13.39
CA LYS A 46 3.98 4.09 -13.42
C LYS A 46 3.40 3.70 -12.06
N ASN A 47 2.67 4.62 -11.46
CA ASN A 47 1.88 4.40 -10.25
C ASN A 47 0.51 3.84 -10.67
N GLU A 48 0.27 2.57 -10.32
CA GLU A 48 -1.00 1.88 -10.62
C GLU A 48 -2.06 2.11 -9.52
N GLY A 49 -1.75 2.94 -8.53
CA GLY A 49 -2.53 3.09 -7.31
C GLY A 49 -1.82 2.41 -6.15
N LEU A 50 -2.53 2.23 -5.03
CA LEU A 50 -2.04 1.56 -3.85
C LEU A 50 -2.95 0.37 -3.54
N SER A 51 -2.37 -0.83 -3.44
CA SER A 51 -3.08 -2.01 -2.95
C SER A 51 -2.55 -2.36 -1.56
N ASP A 52 -3.46 -2.58 -0.62
CA ASP A 52 -3.15 -2.97 0.75
C ASP A 52 -3.87 -4.27 1.09
N ILE A 53 -3.12 -5.23 1.61
CA ILE A 53 -3.63 -6.52 2.06
C ILE A 53 -3.22 -6.70 3.52
N SER A 54 -4.21 -6.71 4.42
CA SER A 54 -3.96 -6.90 5.84
C SER A 54 -4.35 -8.30 6.29
N PHE A 55 -3.51 -8.90 7.12
CA PHE A 55 -3.77 -10.18 7.76
C PHE A 55 -3.75 -9.98 9.27
N MET A 56 -4.85 -10.36 9.93
CA MET A 56 -5.01 -10.23 11.39
C MET A 56 -5.28 -11.60 12.02
N LEU A 57 -4.44 -11.96 12.99
CA LEU A 57 -4.60 -13.14 13.82
C LEU A 57 -4.93 -12.71 15.24
N ASN A 58 -6.18 -12.92 15.66
CA ASN A 58 -6.66 -12.62 17.01
C ASN A 58 -6.83 -13.91 17.82
N ALA A 59 -6.34 -13.93 19.05
CA ALA A 59 -6.61 -14.93 20.07
C ALA A 59 -7.49 -14.31 21.16
N CYS A 60 -8.67 -14.87 21.38
CA CYS A 60 -9.67 -14.34 22.29
C CYS A 60 -9.99 -15.33 23.41
N TYR A 61 -10.25 -14.81 24.61
CA TYR A 61 -10.63 -15.58 25.78
C TYR A 61 -11.78 -14.90 26.51
N ASP A 62 -12.77 -15.70 26.90
CA ASP A 62 -13.84 -15.27 27.79
C ASP A 62 -13.33 -15.24 29.23
N ILE A 63 -13.64 -14.15 29.94
CA ILE A 63 -13.28 -13.97 31.34
C ILE A 63 -14.45 -14.45 32.19
N THR A 64 -14.29 -15.60 32.82
CA THR A 64 -15.27 -16.13 33.77
C THR A 64 -14.90 -15.71 35.20
N ALA A 65 -15.79 -14.96 35.84
CA ALA A 65 -15.67 -14.59 37.25
C ALA A 65 -17.01 -14.78 37.96
N GLU A 66 -16.99 -15.44 39.12
CA GLU A 66 -18.20 -15.66 39.92
C GLU A 66 -18.83 -14.33 40.35
N GLY A 67 -20.14 -14.20 40.12
CA GLY A 67 -20.91 -13.00 40.50
C GLY A 67 -21.06 -11.92 39.42
N ILE A 68 -20.46 -12.08 38.23
CA ILE A 68 -20.67 -11.16 37.10
C ILE A 68 -21.81 -11.67 36.21
N PRO A 69 -22.86 -10.86 35.94
CA PRO A 69 -24.04 -11.30 35.18
C PRO A 69 -23.84 -11.30 33.64
N PHE A 70 -22.64 -10.98 33.15
CA PHE A 70 -22.28 -10.99 31.74
C PHE A 70 -20.87 -11.57 31.56
N SER A 71 -20.57 -12.06 30.35
CA SER A 71 -19.28 -12.66 30.02
C SER A 71 -18.42 -11.67 29.22
N PRO A 72 -17.56 -10.85 29.86
CA PRO A 72 -16.61 -10.05 29.12
C PRO A 72 -15.57 -10.95 28.42
N TYR A 73 -15.08 -10.52 27.27
CA TYR A 73 -14.03 -11.22 26.53
C TYR A 73 -12.87 -10.27 26.22
N VAL A 74 -11.67 -10.81 26.14
CA VAL A 74 -10.46 -10.06 25.74
C VAL A 74 -9.80 -10.76 24.57
N CYS A 75 -9.26 -9.98 23.65
CA CYS A 75 -8.49 -10.50 22.53
C CYS A 75 -7.10 -9.86 22.51
N ALA A 76 -6.09 -10.65 22.15
CA ALA A 76 -4.78 -10.17 21.75
C ALA A 76 -4.52 -10.64 20.33
N GLY A 77 -4.02 -9.75 19.48
CA GLY A 77 -3.80 -10.07 18.07
C GLY A 77 -2.45 -9.60 17.56
N ILE A 78 -1.99 -10.26 16.50
CA ILE A 78 -0.87 -9.83 15.67
C ILE A 78 -1.36 -9.62 14.25
N GLY A 79 -0.88 -8.54 13.63
CA GLY A 79 -1.23 -8.13 12.28
C GLY A 79 -0.01 -7.92 11.41
N THR A 80 -0.18 -8.07 10.10
CA THR A 80 0.78 -7.59 9.10
C THR A 80 0.03 -7.04 7.89
N ASP A 81 0.61 -6.02 7.27
CA ASP A 81 0.09 -5.37 6.07
C ASP A 81 1.08 -5.54 4.91
N LEU A 82 0.56 -5.84 3.72
CA LEU A 82 1.31 -5.89 2.47
C LEU A 82 0.83 -4.74 1.58
N VAL A 83 1.67 -3.72 1.46
CA VAL A 83 1.37 -2.52 0.66
C VAL A 83 2.16 -2.54 -0.64
N SER A 84 1.47 -2.37 -1.77
CA SER A 84 2.05 -2.29 -3.13
C SER A 84 1.61 -1.01 -3.83
N MET A 85 2.51 -0.35 -4.59
CA MET A 85 2.22 0.94 -5.24
C MET A 85 2.73 1.09 -6.68
N PHE A 86 3.78 0.37 -7.08
CA PHE A 86 4.44 0.59 -8.37
C PHE A 86 4.53 -0.69 -9.19
N GLU A 87 4.28 -0.57 -10.49
CA GLU A 87 4.63 -1.58 -11.48
C GLU A 87 5.91 -1.14 -12.20
N ILE A 88 6.94 -1.99 -12.17
CA ILE A 88 8.22 -1.72 -12.83
C ILE A 88 8.13 -2.31 -14.24
N THR A 89 7.82 -1.48 -15.24
CA THR A 89 7.92 -1.88 -16.65
C THR A 89 9.34 -1.60 -17.13
N SER A 90 10.09 -2.66 -17.45
CA SER A 90 11.45 -2.58 -18.02
C SER A 90 11.43 -2.57 -19.55
#